data_AF-A0A7X7DCL3-F1
#
_entry.id   AF-A0A7X7DCL3-F1
#
_cell.length_a   1.000
_cell.length_b   1.000
_cell.length_c   1.000
_cell.angle_alpha   90.00
_cell.angle_beta   90.00
_cell.angle_gamma   90.00
#
_symmetry.space_group_name_H-M   'P 1'
#
loop_
_entity.id
_entity.type
_entity.pdbx_description
1 polymer ?
#
loop_
_entity_poly.entity_id
_entity_poly.type
_entity_poly.pdbx_seq_one_letter_code
_entity_poly.pdbx_strand_id
1 'polypeptide(L)' 'MNLAILALALGGFGIGVTEFAAMGLLRQIADGFGITEPQAGTVISAYALGVVVGAPLLTVWTSR' A
#
# COMPACT_ATOMS: atom_id res chain seq x y z
N MET A 1 6.80 9.06 -25.58
CA MET A 1 6.06 8.32 -24.53
C MET A 1 4.59 8.66 -24.67
N ASN A 2 3.69 7.69 -24.78
CA ASN A 2 2.25 7.97 -24.81
C ASN A 2 1.80 8.61 -23.47
N LEU A 3 0.97 9.66 -23.50
CA LEU A 3 0.45 10.33 -22.30
C LEU A 3 -0.24 9.33 -21.35
N ALA A 4 -0.92 8.32 -21.89
CA ALA A 4 -1.55 7.26 -21.09
C ALA A 4 -0.53 6.43 -20.30
N ILE A 5 0.62 6.09 -20.90
CA ILE A 5 1.68 5.34 -20.23
C ILE A 5 2.33 6.20 -19.14
N LEU A 6 2.51 7.50 -19.40
CA LEU A 6 3.03 8.42 -18.38
C LEU A 6 2.08 8.53 -17.19
N ALA A 7 0.77 8.65 -17.43
CA ALA A 7 -0.24 8.69 -16.37
C ALA A 7 -0.25 7.39 -15.54
N LEU A 8 -0.19 6.22 -16.20
CA LEU A 8 -0.09 4.92 -15.51
C LEU A 8 1.20 4.80 -14.71
N ALA A 9 2.34 5.26 -15.25
CA ALA A 9 3.61 5.24 -14.55
C ALA A 9 3.61 6.13 -13.31
N LEU A 10 3.04 7.34 -13.39
CA LEU A 10 2.90 8.24 -12.24
C LEU A 10 1.97 7.65 -11.18
N GLY A 11 0.85 7.04 -11.59
CA GLY A 11 -0.06 6.34 -10.70
C GLY A 11 0.62 5.17 -9.98
N GLY A 12 1.29 4.29 -10.73
CA GLY A 12 2.03 3.16 -10.17
C GLY A 12 3.18 3.59 -9.25
N PHE A 13 3.89 4.67 -9.61
CA PHE A 13 4.92 5.26 -8.77
C PHE A 13 4.35 5.78 -7.45
N GLY A 14 3.28 6.58 -7.51
CA GLY A 14 2.61 7.12 -6.32
C GLY A 14 2.14 6.01 -5.37
N ILE A 15 1.48 4.98 -5.92
CA ILE A 15 1.05 3.81 -5.17
C ILE A 15 2.25 3.13 -4.51
N GLY A 16 3.33 2.88 -5.27
CA GLY A 16 4.55 2.28 -4.72
C GLY A 16 5.11 3.10 -3.55
N VAL A 17 5.28 4.41 -3.71
CA VAL A 17 5.80 5.27 -2.64
C VAL A 17 4.93 5.17 -1.38
N THR A 18 3.60 5.23 -1.51
CA THR A 18 2.71 5.19 -0.33
C THR A 18 2.70 3.82 0.37
N GLU A 19 2.77 2.73 -0.40
CA GLU A 19 2.79 1.37 0.13
C GLU A 19 4.09 1.07 0.90
N PHE A 20 5.23 1.52 0.37
CA PHE A 20 6.53 1.24 0.99
C PHE A 20 6.92 2.24 2.10
N ALA A 21 6.34 3.45 2.11
CA ALA A 21 6.62 4.46 3.13
C ALA A 21 6.34 3.97 4.57
N ALA A 22 5.31 3.13 4.76
CA ALA A 22 4.95 2.61 6.08
C ALA A 22 6.08 1.81 6.74
N MET A 23 6.89 1.09 5.96
CA MET A 23 8.05 0.34 6.49
C MET A 23 9.15 1.27 7.00
N GLY A 24 9.37 2.40 6.32
CA GLY A 24 10.32 3.43 6.77
C GLY A 24 9.84 4.22 7.99
N LEU A 25 8.52 4.22 8.23
CA LEU A 25 7.87 4.95 9.32
C LEU A 25 7.38 4.03 10.46
N LEU A 26 7.84 2.77 10.50
CA LEU A 26 7.34 1.75 11.43
C LEU A 26 7.38 2.22 12.89
N ARG A 27 8.46 2.89 13.29
CA ARG A 27 8.63 3.37 14.66
C ARG A 27 7.69 4.53 14.99
N GLN A 28 7.50 5.47 14.07
CA GLN A 28 6.55 6.56 14.21
C GLN A 28 5.11 6.05 14.29
N ILE A 29 4.78 4.99 13.54
CA ILE A 29 3.49 4.30 13.63
C ILE A 29 3.34 3.67 15.02
N ALA A 30 4.35 2.93 15.49
CA ALA A 30 4.34 2.30 16.80
C ALA A 30 4.14 3.33 17.93
N ASP A 31 4.91 4.42 17.91
CA ASP A 31 4.82 5.51 18.88
C ASP A 31 3.45 6.22 18.82
N GLY A 32 2.93 6.47 17.61
CA GLY A 32 1.65 7.14 17.40
C GLY A 32 0.44 6.34 17.88
N PHE A 33 0.52 5.01 17.87
CA PHE A 33 -0.52 4.12 18.39
C PHE A 33 -0.25 3.62 19.82
N GLY A 34 0.89 3.95 20.41
CA GLY A 34 1.30 3.46 21.74
C GLY A 34 1.51 1.94 21.79
N ILE A 35 1.91 1.34 20.66
CA ILE A 35 2.14 -0.11 20.53
C ILE A 35 3.63 -0.40 20.28
N THR A 36 4.01 -1.67 20.34
CA THR A 36 5.38 -2.09 20.04
C THR A 36 5.63 -2.16 18.52
N GLU A 37 6.89 -2.02 18.08
CA GLU A 37 7.26 -2.15 16.65
C GLU A 37 6.80 -3.48 16.00
N PRO A 38 6.91 -4.66 16.65
CA PRO A 38 6.38 -5.90 16.09
C PRO A 38 4.86 -5.89 15.89
N GLN A 39 4.11 -5.25 16.79
CA GLN A 39 2.66 -5.09 16.64
C GLN A 39 2.34 -4.16 15.47
N ALA A 40 3.06 -3.04 15.32
CA ALA A 40 2.93 -2.16 14.16
C ALA A 40 3.22 -2.91 12.84
N GLY A 41 4.21 -3.79 12.82
CA GLY A 41 4.51 -4.63 11.65
C GLY A 41 3.37 -5.60 11.30
N THR A 42 2.65 -6.09 12.31
CA THR A 42 1.46 -6.94 12.11
C THR A 42 0.31 -6.14 11.50
N VAL A 43 0.14 -4.88 11.90
CA VAL A 43 -0.85 -3.96 11.28
C VAL A 43 -0.55 -3.74 9.81
N ILE A 44 0.72 -3.48 9.45
CA ILE A 44 1.13 -3.33 8.04
C ILE A 44 0.87 -4.62 7.26
N SER A 45 1.16 -5.79 7.85
CA SER A 45 0.89 -7.09 7.22
C SER A 45 -0.60 -7.32 6.97
N ALA A 46 -1.46 -6.94 7.91
CA ALA A 46 -2.92 -7.04 7.74
C ALA A 46 -3.43 -6.15 6.60
N TYR A 47 -2.89 -4.94 6.47
CA TYR A 47 -3.15 -4.06 5.32
C TYR A 47 -2.73 -4.70 4.00
N ALA A 48 -1.51 -5.25 3.93
CA ALA A 48 -1.00 -5.91 2.73
C ALA A 48 -1.87 -7.11 2.31
N LEU A 49 -2.38 -7.90 3.27
CA LEU A 49 -3.36 -8.95 2.99
C LEU A 49 -4.65 -8.40 2.38
N GLY A 50 -5.13 -7.26 2.89
CA GLY A 50 -6.26 -6.54 2.31
C GLY A 50 -6.03 -6.14 0.85
N VAL A 51 -4.83 -5.65 0.51
CA VAL A 51 -4.45 -5.30 -0.88
C VAL A 51 -4.39 -6.55 -1.76
N VAL A 52 -3.75 -7.63 -1.29
CA VAL A 52 -3.63 -8.90 -2.03
C VAL A 52 -4.99 -9.49 -2.41
N VAL A 53 -5.99 -9.35 -1.55
CA VAL A 53 -7.35 -9.84 -1.82
C VAL A 53 -8.18 -8.81 -2.59
N GLY A 54 -8.11 -7.54 -2.18
CA GLY A 54 -8.93 -6.46 -2.71
C GLY A 54 -8.59 -6.13 -4.17
N ALA A 55 -7.32 -6.08 -4.54
CA ALA A 55 -6.91 -5.71 -5.89
C ALA A 55 -7.42 -6.69 -6.97
N PRO A 56 -7.29 -8.03 -6.82
CA PRO A 56 -7.90 -8.99 -7.73
C PRO A 56 -9.43 -8.87 -7.79
N LEU A 57 -10.09 -8.71 -6.65
CA LEU A 57 -11.56 -8.59 -6.60
C LEU A 57 -12.05 -7.36 -7.36
N LEU A 58 -11.43 -6.20 -7.12
CA LEU A 58 -11.75 -4.97 -7.84
C LEU A 58 -11.46 -5.12 -9.33
N THR A 59 -10.33 -5.72 -9.70
CA THR A 59 -9.98 -5.97 -11.10
C THR A 59 -11.05 -6.79 -11.80
N VAL A 60 -11.52 -7.88 -11.18
CA VAL A 60 -12.61 -8.69 -11.75
C VAL A 60 -13.90 -7.87 -11.86
N TRP A 61 -14.23 -7.08 -10.85
CA TRP A 61 -15.44 -6.24 -10.84
C TRP A 61 -15.45 -5.20 -11.95
N THR A 62 -14.31 -4.57 -12.22
CA THR A 62 -14.16 -3.50 -13.23
C THR A 62 -13.68 -4.00 -14.58
N SER A 63 -13.59 -5.32 -14.80
CA SER A 63 -12.99 -5.91 -16.02
C SER A 63 -13.84 -5.80 -17.30
N ARG A 64 -15.00 -5.14 -17.24
CA ARG A 64 -16.01 -5.04 -18.29
C ARG A 64 -16.55 -3.62 -18.35
#